data_AF-A0AAW0YMJ6-F1
#
_entry.id   AF-A0AAW0YMJ6-F1
#
_cell.length_a   1.000
_cell.length_b   1.000
_cell.length_c   1.000
_cell.angle_alpha   90.00
_cell.angle_beta   90.00
_cell.angle_gamma   90.00
#
_symmetry.space_group_name_H-M   'P 1'
#
loop_
_entity.id
_entity.type
_entity.pdbx_description
1 polymer ?
#
loop_
_entity_poly.entity_id
_entity_poly.type
_entity_poly.pdbx_seq_one_letter_code
_entity_poly.pdbx_strand_id
1 'polypeptide(L)'
;KDMYKLATEMIKYFDCIERHEESCLPTEFPKNRGAVLAFLPGLPEIENYMNFLSSESSRFRWLLFPLHSTITQEEQQSVFTMPPSGFRKIIISTNVAESSITLPDIKYVIDFCLTKVLTCDEVTNYTSLKLTWASQASC
;
A
#
# COMPACT_ATOMS: atom_id res chain seq x y z
N LYS A 1 -11.67 9.14 2.02
CA LYS A 1 -12.46 7.96 1.56
C LYS A 1 -12.35 7.78 0.05
N ASP A 2 -12.49 8.85 -0.74
CA ASP A 2 -12.42 8.75 -2.22
C ASP A 2 -11.04 8.30 -2.74
N MET A 3 -9.97 8.76 -2.09
CA MET A 3 -8.59 8.39 -2.45
C MET A 3 -8.31 6.88 -2.30
N TYR A 4 -8.77 6.25 -1.21
CA TYR A 4 -8.64 4.79 -1.02
C TYR A 4 -9.48 4.01 -2.03
N LYS A 5 -10.67 4.51 -2.36
CA LYS A 5 -11.49 3.92 -3.42
C LYS A 5 -10.75 3.95 -4.76
N LEU A 6 -10.17 5.09 -5.13
CA LEU A 6 -9.40 5.22 -6.37
C LEU A 6 -8.21 4.25 -6.40
N ALA A 7 -7.42 4.20 -5.33
CA ALA A 7 -6.28 3.28 -5.24
C ALA A 7 -6.71 1.81 -5.34
N THR A 8 -7.82 1.43 -4.69
CA THR A 8 -8.38 0.07 -4.79
C THR A 8 -8.83 -0.25 -6.22
N GLU A 9 -9.45 0.69 -6.93
CA GLU A 9 -9.79 0.51 -8.34
C GLU A 9 -8.55 0.41 -9.24
N MET A 10 -7.48 1.14 -8.94
CA MET A 10 -6.19 0.99 -9.65
C MET A 10 -5.61 -0.42 -9.46
N ILE A 11 -5.66 -0.97 -8.25
CA ILE A 11 -5.17 -2.32 -7.96
C ILE A 11 -5.97 -3.37 -8.77
N LYS A 12 -7.29 -3.21 -8.88
CA LYS A 12 -8.14 -4.05 -9.74
C LYS A 12 -7.77 -3.89 -11.21
N TYR A 13 -7.42 -2.67 -11.65
CA TYR A 13 -7.00 -2.41 -13.02
C TYR A 13 -5.66 -3.07 -13.37
N PHE A 14 -4.72 -3.20 -12.43
CA PHE A 14 -3.46 -3.93 -12.66
C PHE A 14 -3.70 -5.39 -13.07
N ASP A 15 -4.75 -6.03 -12.54
CA ASP A 15 -5.13 -7.38 -12.98
C ASP A 15 -5.60 -7.41 -14.44
N CYS A 16 -6.16 -6.31 -14.96
CA CYS A 16 -6.49 -6.19 -16.37
C CYS A 16 -5.23 -6.15 -17.23
N ILE A 17 -4.26 -5.32 -16.83
CA ILE A 17 -2.97 -5.16 -17.53
C ILE A 17 -2.25 -6.51 -17.61
N GLU A 18 -2.10 -7.19 -16.47
CA GLU A 18 -1.36 -8.47 -16.40
C GLU A 18 -2.07 -9.62 -17.12
N ARG A 19 -3.41 -9.64 -17.16
CA ARG A 19 -4.15 -10.65 -17.95
C ARG A 19 -3.84 -10.55 -19.44
N HIS A 20 -3.67 -9.33 -19.96
CA HIS A 20 -3.28 -9.11 -21.35
C HIS A 20 -1.84 -9.60 -21.63
N GLU A 21 -0.93 -9.50 -20.66
CA GLU A 21 0.45 -9.99 -20.78
C GLU A 21 0.53 -11.52 -20.76
N GLU A 22 -0.24 -12.19 -19.89
CA GLU A 22 -0.20 -13.65 -19.70
C GLU A 22 -1.22 -14.44 -20.54
N SER A 23 -2.03 -13.78 -21.40
CA SER A 23 -3.09 -14.42 -22.21
C SER A 23 -4.03 -15.33 -21.40
N CYS A 24 -4.44 -14.88 -20.21
CA CYS A 24 -5.30 -15.63 -19.30
C CYS A 24 -6.79 -15.46 -19.63
N LEU A 25 -7.63 -16.42 -19.20
CA LEU A 25 -9.09 -16.31 -19.35
C LEU A 25 -9.64 -15.12 -18.54
N PRO A 26 -10.74 -14.47 -18.97
CA PRO A 26 -11.28 -13.29 -18.29
C PRO A 26 -11.69 -13.54 -16.82
N THR A 27 -12.00 -14.78 -16.48
CA THR A 27 -12.47 -15.24 -15.17
C THR A 27 -11.35 -15.68 -14.23
N GLU A 28 -10.11 -15.75 -14.71
CA GLU A 28 -8.96 -16.21 -13.94
C GLU A 28 -8.03 -15.06 -13.59
N PHE A 29 -7.39 -15.15 -12.43
CA PHE A 29 -6.31 -14.25 -12.07
C PHE A 29 -5.01 -14.71 -12.75
N PRO A 30 -4.14 -13.76 -13.19
CA PRO A 30 -2.79 -14.09 -13.67
C PRO A 30 -2.05 -14.95 -12.65
N LYS A 31 -1.22 -15.89 -13.11
CA LYS A 31 -0.52 -16.79 -12.18
C LYS A 31 0.49 -16.00 -11.34
N ASN A 32 1.21 -15.09 -12.00
CA ASN A 32 2.22 -14.24 -11.39
C ASN A 32 1.73 -12.79 -11.37
N ARG A 33 1.04 -12.42 -10.28
CA ARG A 33 0.62 -11.03 -10.09
C ARG A 33 1.74 -10.24 -9.42
N GLY A 34 2.14 -9.13 -10.02
CA GLY A 34 3.15 -8.25 -9.46
C GLY A 34 2.71 -7.68 -8.11
N ALA A 35 3.63 -7.53 -7.17
CA ALA A 35 3.30 -6.95 -5.88
C ALA A 35 3.04 -5.43 -6.01
N VAL A 36 2.18 -4.91 -5.13
CA VAL A 36 1.85 -3.49 -5.04
C VAL A 36 2.44 -2.95 -3.74
N LEU A 37 3.16 -1.84 -3.82
CA LEU A 37 3.61 -1.07 -2.67
C LEU A 37 2.83 0.25 -2.58
N ALA A 38 2.17 0.50 -1.47
CA ALA A 38 1.38 1.69 -1.23
C ALA A 38 1.96 2.51 -0.07
N PHE A 39 2.23 3.80 -0.29
CA PHE A 39 2.82 4.67 0.73
C PHE A 39 1.80 5.53 1.46
N LEU A 40 1.78 5.44 2.79
CA LEU A 40 0.90 6.20 3.67
C LEU A 40 1.70 6.84 4.81
N PRO A 41 1.24 7.99 5.34
CA PRO A 41 2.05 8.82 6.24
C PRO A 41 2.18 8.28 7.66
N GLY A 42 1.46 7.21 8.02
CA GLY A 42 1.50 6.69 9.38
C GLY A 42 0.62 5.47 9.61
N LEU A 43 0.76 4.90 10.80
CA LEU A 43 0.03 3.71 11.23
C LEU A 43 -1.50 3.85 11.15
N PRO A 44 -2.13 4.95 11.62
CA PRO A 44 -3.59 5.08 11.51
C PRO A 44 -4.08 5.04 10.06
N GLU A 45 -3.32 5.62 9.14
CA GLU A 45 -3.66 5.62 7.72
C GLU A 45 -3.49 4.23 7.11
N ILE A 46 -2.41 3.51 7.47
CA ILE A 46 -2.19 2.11 7.10
C ILE A 46 -3.35 1.24 7.58
N GLU A 47 -3.71 1.29 8.87
CA GLU A 47 -4.81 0.51 9.45
C GLU A 47 -6.14 0.81 8.75
N ASN A 48 -6.42 2.09 8.49
CA ASN A 48 -7.63 2.48 7.78
C ASN A 48 -7.68 1.92 6.35
N TYR A 49 -6.57 1.94 5.62
CA TYR A 49 -6.54 1.40 4.26
C TYR A 49 -6.57 -0.14 4.24
N MET A 50 -5.87 -0.79 5.18
CA MET A 50 -5.96 -2.24 5.42
C MET A 50 -7.41 -2.67 5.65
N ASN A 51 -8.13 -1.97 6.53
CA ASN A 51 -9.54 -2.24 6.82
C ASN A 51 -10.43 -2.05 5.59
N PHE A 52 -10.14 -1.02 4.77
CA PHE A 52 -10.85 -0.79 3.52
C PHE A 52 -10.65 -1.96 2.53
N LEU A 53 -9.41 -2.41 2.34
CA LEU A 53 -9.05 -3.52 1.45
C LEU A 53 -9.53 -4.89 1.96
N SER A 54 -9.60 -5.07 3.27
CA SER A 54 -10.01 -6.35 3.91
C SER A 54 -11.40 -6.80 3.49
N SER A 55 -12.29 -5.86 3.15
CA SER A 55 -13.64 -6.17 2.68
C SER A 55 -13.66 -6.88 1.31
N GLU A 56 -12.62 -6.70 0.50
CA GLU A 56 -12.52 -7.22 -0.86
C GLU A 56 -11.38 -8.24 -1.02
N SER A 57 -10.49 -8.37 -0.02
CA SER A 57 -9.25 -9.15 -0.12
C SER A 57 -9.47 -10.63 -0.47
N SER A 58 -10.49 -11.28 0.12
CA SER A 58 -10.84 -12.67 -0.19
C SER A 58 -11.32 -12.83 -1.65
N ARG A 59 -12.16 -11.89 -2.12
CA ARG A 59 -12.72 -11.90 -3.48
C ARG A 59 -11.64 -11.73 -4.54
N PHE A 60 -10.68 -10.84 -4.30
CA PHE A 60 -9.61 -10.51 -5.26
C PHE A 60 -8.29 -11.23 -4.98
N ARG A 61 -8.27 -12.16 -4.01
CA ARG A 61 -7.07 -12.92 -3.61
C ARG A 61 -5.90 -11.99 -3.28
N TRP A 62 -6.13 -11.04 -2.39
CA TRP A 62 -5.10 -10.11 -1.93
C TRP A 62 -4.51 -10.57 -0.60
N LEU A 63 -3.18 -10.55 -0.51
CA LEU A 63 -2.44 -10.71 0.74
C LEU A 63 -1.96 -9.33 1.17
N LEU A 64 -2.40 -8.88 2.34
CA LEU A 64 -2.16 -7.53 2.84
C LEU A 64 -1.06 -7.54 3.90
N PHE A 65 -0.05 -6.68 3.74
CA PHE A 65 1.08 -6.59 4.66
C PHE A 65 1.29 -5.14 5.12
N PRO A 66 1.13 -4.83 6.41
CA PRO A 66 1.51 -3.53 6.95
C PRO A 66 3.03 -3.47 7.18
N LEU A 67 3.65 -2.36 6.81
CA LEU A 67 5.07 -2.07 7.09
C LEU A 67 5.21 -0.70 7.75
N HIS A 68 5.43 -0.69 9.06
CA HIS A 68 5.68 0.50 9.87
C HIS A 68 6.71 0.21 10.96
N SER A 69 7.13 1.24 11.69
CA SER A 69 8.22 1.16 12.68
C SER A 69 7.97 0.22 13.86
N THR A 70 6.76 -0.29 14.05
CA THR A 70 6.38 -1.14 15.21
C THR A 70 6.10 -2.59 14.82
N ILE A 71 6.36 -2.99 13.58
CA ILE A 71 6.24 -4.40 13.16
C ILE A 71 7.36 -5.24 13.80
N THR A 72 7.06 -6.51 14.04
CA THR A 72 8.06 -7.48 14.47
C THR A 72 8.96 -7.91 13.30
N GLN A 73 10.13 -8.47 13.63
CA GLN A 73 11.04 -9.01 12.61
C GLN A 73 10.40 -10.16 11.82
N GLU A 74 9.58 -10.99 12.47
CA GLU A 74 8.86 -12.09 11.84
C GLU A 74 7.83 -11.57 10.81
N GLU A 75 7.06 -10.53 11.17
CA GLU A 75 6.13 -9.88 10.25
C GLU A 75 6.87 -9.23 9.08
N GLN A 76 8.01 -8.59 9.33
CA GLN A 76 8.84 -8.02 8.27
C GLN A 76 9.37 -9.11 7.32
N GLN A 77 9.78 -10.27 7.85
CA GLN A 77 10.24 -11.40 7.05
C GLN A 77 9.12 -11.99 6.19
N SER A 78 7.87 -11.99 6.67
CA SER A 78 6.72 -12.49 5.91
C SER A 78 6.53 -11.76 4.57
N VAL A 79 6.91 -10.48 4.48
CA VAL A 79 6.81 -9.67 3.26
C VAL A 79 7.75 -10.15 2.14
N PHE A 80 8.85 -10.82 2.48
CA PHE A 80 9.76 -11.40 1.49
C PHE A 80 9.25 -12.73 0.91
N THR A 81 8.19 -13.30 1.49
CA THR A 81 7.62 -14.56 1.00
C THR A 81 6.83 -14.31 -0.28
N MET A 82 7.04 -15.16 -1.29
CA MET A 82 6.29 -15.09 -2.54
C MET A 82 4.82 -15.48 -2.31
N PRO A 83 3.86 -14.72 -2.85
CA PRO A 83 2.44 -15.05 -2.70
C PRO A 83 2.11 -16.36 -3.46
N PRO A 84 1.09 -17.13 -3.02
CA PRO A 84 0.58 -18.26 -3.77
C PRO A 84 0.07 -17.84 -5.17
N SER A 85 0.03 -18.78 -6.12
CA SER A 85 -0.43 -18.52 -7.48
C SER A 85 -1.80 -17.83 -7.51
N GLY A 86 -1.93 -16.77 -8.31
CA GLY A 86 -3.15 -15.99 -8.44
C GLY A 86 -3.41 -15.00 -7.29
N PHE A 87 -2.61 -15.00 -6.22
CA PHE A 87 -2.68 -13.99 -5.18
C PHE A 87 -1.79 -12.79 -5.53
N ARG A 88 -2.25 -11.58 -5.19
CA ARG A 88 -1.46 -10.37 -5.27
C ARG A 88 -1.03 -9.95 -3.88
N LYS A 89 0.27 -9.76 -3.70
CA LYS A 89 0.84 -9.16 -2.49
C LYS A 89 0.63 -7.64 -2.53
N ILE A 90 0.03 -7.08 -1.50
CA ILE A 90 -0.19 -5.65 -1.32
C ILE A 90 0.48 -5.25 -0.01
N ILE A 91 1.50 -4.41 -0.12
CA ILE A 91 2.28 -3.91 1.00
C ILE A 91 1.91 -2.46 1.21
N ILE A 92 1.58 -2.11 2.45
CA ILE A 92 1.15 -0.77 2.82
C ILE A 92 2.15 -0.24 3.83
N SER A 93 2.94 0.74 3.41
CA SER A 93 4.16 1.13 4.11
C SER A 93 4.18 2.62 4.43
N THR A 94 4.93 3.01 5.47
CA THR A 94 5.34 4.41 5.64
C THR A 94 6.65 4.69 4.91
N ASN A 95 6.88 5.94 4.54
CA ASN A 95 8.12 6.39 3.88
C ASN A 95 9.37 6.07 4.73
N VAL A 96 9.21 5.91 6.05
CA VAL A 96 10.29 5.53 6.98
C VAL A 96 10.73 4.06 6.79
N ALA A 97 9.84 3.19 6.32
CA ALA A 97 10.15 1.78 6.05
C ALA A 97 10.62 1.51 4.62
N GLU A 98 10.68 2.53 3.75
CA GLU A 98 11.13 2.43 2.36
C GLU A 98 12.65 2.18 2.25
N SER A 99 13.43 2.93 3.03
CA SER A 99 14.85 3.16 2.74
C SER A 99 15.77 1.94 2.97
N SER A 100 15.24 0.79 3.38
CA SER A 100 16.03 -0.38 3.77
C SER A 100 15.54 -1.72 3.22
N ILE A 101 14.46 -1.75 2.42
CA ILE A 101 13.84 -3.00 1.98
C ILE A 101 13.78 -3.06 0.45
N THR A 102 14.62 -3.91 -0.15
CA THR A 102 14.51 -4.26 -1.57
C THR A 102 13.55 -5.43 -1.73
N LEU A 103 12.36 -5.18 -2.27
CA LEU A 103 11.37 -6.21 -2.59
C LEU A 103 11.36 -6.44 -4.11
N PRO A 104 11.97 -7.53 -4.61
CA PRO A 104 12.21 -7.71 -6.05
C PRO A 104 10.93 -7.96 -6.86
N ASP A 105 9.81 -8.27 -6.20
CA ASP A 105 8.54 -8.60 -6.85
C ASP A 105 7.56 -7.41 -6.92
N ILE A 106 7.95 -6.22 -6.45
CA ILE A 106 7.15 -4.99 -6.62
C ILE A 106 7.12 -4.61 -8.10
N LYS A 107 5.90 -4.59 -8.67
CA LYS A 107 5.65 -4.13 -10.04
C LYS A 107 4.94 -2.78 -10.08
N TYR A 108 4.21 -2.43 -9.03
CA TYR A 108 3.45 -1.19 -8.96
C TYR A 108 3.69 -0.47 -7.64
N VAL A 109 3.82 0.85 -7.73
CA VAL A 109 3.91 1.75 -6.58
C VAL A 109 2.73 2.71 -6.62
N ILE A 110 2.04 2.84 -5.50
CA ILE A 110 0.98 3.83 -5.28
C ILE A 110 1.46 4.77 -4.17
N ASP A 111 1.91 5.95 -4.56
CA ASP A 111 2.16 7.00 -3.58
C ASP A 111 0.89 7.85 -3.41
N PHE A 112 0.40 7.92 -2.18
CA PHE A 112 -0.72 8.79 -1.84
C PHE A 112 -0.30 10.26 -1.69
N CYS A 113 1.00 10.56 -1.71
CA CYS A 113 1.58 11.89 -1.54
C CYS A 113 0.98 12.60 -0.32
N LEU A 114 0.88 11.90 0.81
CA LEU A 114 0.42 12.44 2.09
C LEU A 114 1.59 12.52 3.07
N THR A 115 1.66 13.61 3.83
CA THR A 115 2.68 13.80 4.88
C THR A 115 2.06 14.39 6.14
N LYS A 116 2.65 14.09 7.30
CA LYS A 116 2.26 14.71 8.58
C LYS A 116 3.23 15.84 8.91
N VAL A 117 2.68 17.06 9.02
CA VAL A 117 3.46 18.26 9.36
C VAL A 117 3.11 18.69 10.78
N LEU A 118 4.14 18.97 11.58
CA LEU A 118 4.01 19.62 12.87
C LEU A 118 3.49 21.03 12.66
N THR A 119 2.26 21.28 13.10
CA THR A 119 1.61 22.58 13.05
C THR A 119 1.48 23.12 14.47
N CYS A 120 2.02 24.31 14.71
CA CYS A 120 1.80 25.05 15.95
C CYS A 120 0.61 25.99 15.76
N ASP A 121 -0.34 25.94 16.69
CA ASP A 121 -1.42 26.91 16.76
C ASP A 121 -0.88 28.18 17.46
N GLU A 122 -0.80 29.29 16.74
CA GLU A 122 -0.19 30.54 17.21
C GLU A 122 -0.94 31.17 18.41
N VAL A 123 -2.21 30.83 18.61
CA VAL A 123 -3.04 31.40 19.67
C VAL A 123 -2.90 30.60 20.97
N THR A 124 -2.81 29.27 20.85
CA THR A 124 -2.76 28.36 22.00
C THR A 124 -1.36 27.83 22.32
N ASN A 125 -0.36 28.10 21.45
CA ASN A 125 0.96 27.47 21.46
C ASN A 125 0.92 25.93 21.47
N TYR A 126 -0.21 25.33 21.07
CA TYR A 126 -0.37 23.89 21.03
C TYR A 126 0.20 23.34 19.73
N THR A 127 1.06 22.34 19.84
CA THR A 127 1.65 21.67 18.67
C THR A 127 0.90 20.38 18.37
N SER A 128 0.47 20.22 17.12
CA SER A 128 -0.24 19.03 16.65
C SER A 128 0.31 18.55 15.30
N LEU A 129 0.25 17.24 15.05
CA LEU A 129 0.57 16.67 13.73
C LEU A 129 -0.69 16.71 12.86
N LYS A 130 -0.66 17.51 11.79
CA LYS A 130 -1.76 17.59 10.81
C LYS A 130 -1.36 16.87 9.52
N LEU A 131 -2.32 16.12 8.97
CA LEU A 131 -2.18 15.48 7.67
C LEU A 131 -2.28 16.54 6.57
N THR A 132 -1.30 16.58 5.68
CA THR A 132 -1.23 17.52 4.56
C THR A 132 -0.74 16.80 3.31
N TRP A 133 -0.92 17.39 2.14
CA TRP A 133 -0.32 16.88 0.92
C TRP A 133 1.21 17.01 0.99
N ALA A 134 1.91 15.97 0.55
CA ALA A 134 3.35 15.95 0.44
C ALA A 134 3.81 17.00 -0.58
N SER A 135 4.96 17.61 -0.30
CA SER A 135 5.56 18.60 -1.23
C SER A 135 6.02 17.92 -2.51
N GLN A 136 6.16 18.69 -3.60
CA GLN A 136 6.67 18.18 -4.89
C GLN A 136 8.12 17.63 -4.82
N ALA A 137 8.84 17.84 -3.72
CA ALA A 137 10.17 17.27 -3.49
C ALA A 137 10.11 15.94 -2.69
N SER A 138 8.93 15.57 -2.18
CA SER A 138 8.69 14.36 -1.39
C SER A 138 7.94 13.27 -2.18
N CYS A 139 7.49 13.63 -3.39
CA CYS A 139 7.15 12.76 -4.51
C CYS A 139 8.16 13.08 -5.63
#